data_AF-A0A957QXZ8-F1
#
_entry.id   AF-A0A957QXZ8-F1
#
_cell.length_a   1.000
_cell.length_b   1.000
_cell.length_c   1.000
_cell.angle_alpha   90.00
_cell.angle_beta   90.00
_cell.angle_gamma   90.00
#
_symmetry.space_group_name_H-M   'P 1'
#
loop_
_entity.id
_entity.type
_entity.pdbx_description
1 polymer ?
#
loop_
_entity_poly.entity_id
_entity_poly.type
_entity_poly.pdbx_seq_one_letter_code
_entity_poly.pdbx_strand_id
1 'polypeptide(L)'
;MTADFVEVTPNILMVPCDFVSVVIAKGEKLAVMDSATATTMPQAILPALAHLGCGLADIDYVINTHGHWDHVQGNPALVAASGAKVWIPAAEMEKLSAVADHFLADGEI
;
A
#
# COMPACT_ATOMS: atom_id res chain seq x y z
N MET A 1 12.02 12.91 12.10
CA MET A 1 12.73 11.81 11.42
C MET A 1 12.20 11.78 10.00
N THR A 2 13.04 11.94 9.00
CA THR A 2 12.68 11.57 7.63
C THR A 2 12.38 10.07 7.67
N ALA A 3 11.24 9.62 7.15
CA ALA A 3 11.09 8.19 6.92
C ALA A 3 12.11 7.82 5.84
N ASP A 4 13.06 6.97 6.19
CA ASP A 4 14.10 6.52 5.27
C ASP A 4 13.45 5.51 4.32
N PHE A 5 13.37 5.86 3.03
CA PHE A 5 12.96 4.94 1.97
C PHE A 5 14.16 4.66 1.06
N VAL A 6 14.12 3.53 0.37
CA VAL A 6 15.10 3.14 -0.64
C VAL A 6 14.44 3.21 -2.01
N GLU A 7 15.00 4.00 -2.92
CA GLU A 7 14.64 3.88 -4.33
C GLU A 7 15.31 2.62 -4.90
N VAL A 8 14.51 1.60 -5.15
CA VAL A 8 14.98 0.30 -5.67
C VAL A 8 15.38 0.45 -7.13
N THR A 9 14.59 1.21 -7.88
CA THR A 9 14.77 1.59 -9.28
C THR A 9 13.89 2.82 -9.54
N PRO A 10 14.10 3.60 -10.62
CA PRO A 10 13.32 4.80 -10.86
C PRO A 10 11.80 4.59 -10.69
N ASN A 11 11.18 5.42 -9.85
CA ASN A 11 9.75 5.40 -9.52
C ASN A 11 9.24 4.19 -8.71
N ILE A 12 10.13 3.34 -8.18
CA ILE A 12 9.77 2.26 -7.26
C ILE A 12 10.54 2.44 -5.96
N LEU A 13 9.81 2.78 -4.91
CA LEU A 13 10.35 3.04 -3.58
C LEU A 13 9.94 1.94 -2.61
N MET A 14 10.87 1.48 -1.80
CA MET A 14 10.59 0.60 -0.66
C MET A 14 10.70 1.42 0.63
N VAL A 15 9.66 1.38 1.45
CA VAL A 15 9.55 2.04 2.75
C VAL A 15 9.58 0.96 3.83
N PRO A 16 10.72 0.75 4.50
CA PRO A 16 10.78 -0.15 5.65
C PRO A 16 9.84 0.33 6.76
N CYS A 17 9.00 -0.57 7.26
CA CYS A 17 8.17 -0.39 8.46
C CYS A 17 8.50 -1.51 9.46
N ASP A 18 7.89 -1.51 10.64
CA ASP A 18 8.29 -2.38 11.75
C ASP A 18 8.31 -3.90 11.40
N PHE A 19 7.22 -4.40 10.82
CA PHE A 19 7.02 -5.83 10.50
C PHE A 19 6.94 -6.13 9.00
N VAL A 20 6.68 -5.10 8.21
CA VAL A 20 6.46 -5.17 6.76
C VAL A 20 7.28 -4.10 6.05
N SER A 21 7.56 -4.28 4.77
CA SER A 21 8.01 -3.18 3.90
C SER A 21 6.88 -2.80 2.96
N VAL A 22 6.59 -1.50 2.85
CA VAL A 22 5.61 -0.99 1.91
C VAL A 22 6.32 -0.60 0.63
N VAL A 23 5.79 -1.00 -0.52
CA VAL A 23 6.35 -0.61 -1.82
C VAL A 23 5.44 0.40 -2.48
N ILE A 24 6.00 1.48 -3.00
CA ILE A 24 5.28 2.49 -3.77
C ILE A 24 5.82 2.44 -5.20
N ALA A 25 4.93 2.18 -6.16
CA ALA A 25 5.27 2.13 -7.57
C ALA A 25 4.46 3.18 -8.33
N LYS A 26 5.15 4.07 -9.05
CA LYS A 26 4.53 5.14 -9.85
C LYS A 26 4.75 4.92 -11.34
N GLY A 27 3.65 4.79 -12.08
CA GLY A 27 3.58 4.87 -13.54
C GLY A 27 2.53 5.90 -13.96
N GLU A 28 1.67 5.55 -14.93
CA GLU A 28 0.43 6.32 -15.20
C GLU A 28 -0.54 6.31 -14.01
N LYS A 29 -0.40 5.29 -13.16
CA LYS A 29 -1.14 5.07 -11.93
C LYS A 29 -0.17 4.92 -10.76
N LEU A 30 -0.64 5.23 -9.56
CA LEU A 30 0.13 5.08 -8.33
C LEU A 30 -0.43 3.91 -7.51
N ALA A 31 0.43 2.93 -7.24
CA ALA A 31 0.10 1.79 -6.41
C ALA A 31 0.95 1.78 -5.13
N VAL A 32 0.29 1.44 -4.01
CA VAL A 32 0.94 1.15 -2.73
C VAL A 32 0.73 -0.33 -2.44
N MET A 33 1.81 -1.08 -2.27
CA MET A 33 1.79 -2.49 -1.91
C MET A 33 1.97 -2.65 -0.41
N ASP A 34 0.98 -3.26 0.24
CA ASP A 34 0.79 -3.32 1.69
C ASP A 34 0.67 -1.95 2.38
N SER A 35 0.17 -1.95 3.61
CA SER A 35 -0.24 -0.73 4.32
C SER A 35 0.28 -0.61 5.74
N ALA A 36 1.16 -1.50 6.18
CA ALA A 36 1.65 -1.53 7.56
C ALA A 36 0.49 -1.59 8.59
N THR A 37 0.82 -1.26 9.84
CA THR A 37 -0.15 -1.14 10.93
C THR A 37 -0.89 0.21 10.86
N ALA A 38 -2.05 0.30 11.51
CA ALA A 38 -2.80 1.56 11.60
C ALA A 38 -2.07 2.66 12.38
N THR A 39 -1.06 2.32 13.21
CA THR A 39 -0.23 3.32 13.91
C THR A 39 0.92 3.84 13.05
N THR A 40 1.34 3.07 12.05
CA THR A 40 2.44 3.41 11.14
C THR A 40 1.94 4.22 9.93
N MET A 41 0.73 3.91 9.46
CA MET A 41 0.14 4.48 8.25
C MET A 41 -0.90 5.58 8.58
N PRO A 42 -0.99 6.69 7.83
CA PRO A 42 -0.29 6.98 6.57
C PRO A 42 1.10 7.62 6.70
N GLN A 43 1.54 7.98 7.91
CA GLN A 43 2.70 8.85 8.10
C GLN A 43 3.99 8.28 7.52
N ALA A 44 4.16 6.95 7.55
CA ALA A 44 5.35 6.29 7.04
C ALA A 44 5.62 6.55 5.54
N ILE A 45 4.58 6.62 4.70
CA ILE A 45 4.76 6.74 3.24
C ILE A 45 4.81 8.17 2.73
N LEU A 46 4.44 9.17 3.55
CA LEU A 46 4.37 10.57 3.11
C LEU A 46 5.69 11.09 2.53
N PRO A 47 6.88 10.80 3.09
CA PRO A 47 8.14 11.24 2.50
C PRO A 47 8.44 10.61 1.14
N ALA A 48 8.10 9.32 0.97
CA ALA A 48 8.28 8.60 -0.28
C ALA A 48 7.31 9.10 -1.37
N LEU A 49 6.05 9.35 -1.01
CA LEU A 49 5.08 9.99 -1.91
C LEU A 49 5.55 11.38 -2.35
N ALA A 50 6.02 12.20 -1.41
CA ALA A 50 6.52 13.53 -1.70
C ALA A 50 7.75 13.49 -2.62
N HIS A 51 8.64 12.52 -2.44
CA HIS A 51 9.79 12.30 -3.34
C HIS A 51 9.36 12.02 -4.78
N LEU A 52 8.26 11.28 -4.97
CA LEU A 52 7.67 11.03 -6.28
C LEU A 52 6.85 12.22 -6.81
N GLY A 53 6.72 13.32 -6.06
CA GLY A 53 5.85 14.44 -6.40
C GLY A 53 4.36 14.11 -6.31
N CYS A 54 3.98 13.18 -5.42
CA CYS A 54 2.61 12.76 -5.15
C CYS A 54 2.22 13.04 -3.69
N GLY A 55 0.92 12.96 -3.42
CA GLY A 55 0.33 12.89 -2.08
C GLY A 55 -0.57 11.67 -1.94
N LEU A 56 -1.21 11.54 -0.77
CA LEU A 56 -2.14 10.43 -0.50
C LEU A 56 -3.29 10.38 -1.49
N ALA A 57 -3.81 11.54 -1.89
CA ALA A 57 -4.95 11.64 -2.82
C ALA A 57 -4.65 11.12 -4.23
N ASP A 58 -3.37 10.94 -4.59
CA ASP A 58 -2.96 10.43 -5.89
C ASP A 58 -2.91 8.89 -5.94
N ILE A 59 -3.12 8.20 -4.81
CA ILE A 59 -3.06 6.74 -4.76
C ILE A 59 -4.28 6.17 -5.51
N ASP A 60 -4.03 5.39 -6.56
CA ASP A 60 -5.10 4.71 -7.30
C ASP A 60 -5.40 3.32 -6.74
N TYR A 61 -4.37 2.63 -6.25
CA TYR A 61 -4.46 1.24 -5.81
C TYR A 61 -3.71 1.00 -4.50
N VAL A 62 -4.35 0.23 -3.62
CA VAL A 62 -3.71 -0.45 -2.50
C VAL A 62 -3.73 -1.94 -2.80
N ILE A 63 -2.56 -2.56 -2.93
CA ILE A 63 -2.43 -3.97 -3.30
C ILE A 63 -1.82 -4.70 -2.12
N ASN A 64 -2.58 -5.58 -1.47
CA ASN A 64 -2.04 -6.36 -0.36
C ASN A 64 -1.42 -7.66 -0.86
N THR A 65 -0.26 -8.00 -0.30
CA THR A 65 0.38 -9.30 -0.55
C THR A 65 -0.41 -10.42 0.12
N HIS A 66 -0.87 -10.20 1.36
CA HIS A 66 -1.68 -11.14 2.12
C HIS A 66 -2.43 -10.45 3.29
N GLY A 67 -3.31 -11.20 3.97
CA GLY A 67 -4.31 -10.66 4.89
C GLY A 67 -3.90 -10.51 6.36
N HIS A 68 -2.60 -10.57 6.70
CA HIS A 68 -2.18 -10.38 8.09
C HIS A 68 -2.30 -8.92 8.53
N TRP A 69 -2.49 -8.72 9.84
CA TRP A 69 -2.82 -7.44 10.45
C TRP A 69 -1.78 -6.34 10.15
N ASP A 70 -0.51 -6.70 10.08
CA ASP A 70 0.62 -5.83 9.78
C ASP A 70 0.74 -5.44 8.30
N HIS A 71 -0.07 -6.03 7.41
CA HIS A 71 -0.11 -5.69 5.98
C HIS A 71 -1.34 -4.85 5.61
N VAL A 72 -2.44 -4.99 6.34
CA VAL A 72 -3.76 -4.48 5.89
C VAL A 72 -4.37 -3.39 6.77
N GLN A 73 -3.84 -3.17 7.98
CA GLN A 73 -4.47 -2.25 8.93
C GLN A 73 -4.39 -0.77 8.52
N GLY A 74 -3.43 -0.39 7.67
CA GLY A 74 -3.36 0.95 7.09
C GLY A 74 -4.32 1.19 5.93
N ASN A 75 -4.89 0.15 5.31
CA ASN A 75 -5.77 0.26 4.15
C ASN A 75 -6.89 1.30 4.35
N PRO A 76 -7.65 1.32 5.46
CA PRO A 76 -8.76 2.26 5.62
C PRO A 76 -8.32 3.73 5.56
N ALA A 77 -7.14 4.06 6.11
CA ALA A 77 -6.61 5.42 6.07
C ALA A 77 -6.21 5.83 4.64
N LEU A 78 -5.61 4.90 3.88
CA LEU A 78 -5.26 5.15 2.49
C LEU A 78 -6.51 5.31 1.61
N VAL A 79 -7.50 4.43 1.75
CA VAL A 79 -8.78 4.50 1.02
C VAL A 79 -9.52 5.78 1.37
N ALA A 80 -9.61 6.15 2.64
CA ALA A 80 -10.29 7.38 3.05
C ALA A 80 -9.66 8.65 2.46
N ALA A 81 -8.33 8.65 2.25
CA ALA A 81 -7.61 9.80 1.72
C ALA A 81 -7.63 9.90 0.18
N SER A 82 -7.89 8.78 -0.52
CA SER A 82 -7.65 8.67 -1.97
C SER A 82 -8.83 8.14 -2.78
N GLY A 83 -9.71 7.36 -2.16
CA GLY A 83 -10.66 6.52 -2.89
C GLY A 83 -10.01 5.36 -3.63
N ALA A 84 -8.76 5.01 -3.31
CA ALA A 84 -8.03 3.91 -3.92
C ALA A 84 -8.79 2.59 -3.84
N LYS A 85 -8.63 1.76 -4.87
CA LYS A 85 -9.16 0.40 -4.88
C LYS A 85 -8.24 -0.54 -4.12
N VAL A 86 -8.80 -1.41 -3.30
CA VAL A 86 -8.06 -2.41 -2.53
C VAL A 86 -8.11 -3.76 -3.24
N TRP A 87 -6.95 -4.27 -3.64
CA TRP A 87 -6.81 -5.57 -4.31
C TRP A 87 -6.02 -6.53 -3.42
N ILE A 88 -6.45 -7.79 -3.37
CA ILE A 88 -5.76 -8.83 -2.60
C ILE A 88 -5.97 -10.20 -3.25
N PRO A 89 -5.04 -11.18 -3.12
CA PRO A 89 -5.30 -12.55 -3.53
C PRO A 89 -6.59 -13.14 -2.93
N ALA A 90 -7.38 -13.83 -3.75
CA ALA A 90 -8.63 -14.45 -3.34
C ALA A 90 -8.47 -15.49 -2.22
N ALA A 91 -7.31 -16.15 -2.15
CA ALA A 91 -6.97 -17.09 -1.10
C ALA A 91 -6.91 -16.47 0.31
N GLU A 92 -6.84 -15.14 0.40
CA GLU A 92 -6.69 -14.40 1.67
C GLU A 92 -8.02 -13.82 2.17
N MET A 93 -9.13 -14.08 1.47
CA MET A 93 -10.46 -13.55 1.79
C MET A 93 -10.87 -13.80 3.24
N GLU A 94 -10.60 -14.99 3.77
CA GLU A 94 -10.99 -15.36 5.15
C GLU A 94 -10.19 -14.63 6.24
N LYS A 95 -9.04 -14.06 5.88
CA LYS A 95 -8.14 -13.38 6.83
C LYS A 95 -8.34 -11.87 6.83
N LEU A 96 -9.07 -11.32 5.87
CA LEU A 96 -9.31 -9.89 5.81
C LEU A 96 -10.29 -9.45 6.90
N SER A 97 -9.84 -8.52 7.74
CA SER A 97 -10.72 -7.76 8.62
C SER A 97 -11.32 -6.52 7.94
N ALA A 98 -10.92 -6.22 6.69
CA ALA A 98 -11.31 -5.06 5.91
C ALA A 98 -12.02 -5.46 4.60
N VAL A 99 -12.56 -4.47 3.88
CA VAL A 99 -13.19 -4.65 2.57
C VAL A 99 -12.12 -4.60 1.47
N ALA A 100 -12.14 -5.57 0.55
CA ALA A 100 -11.41 -5.52 -0.70
C ALA A 100 -12.38 -5.27 -1.86
N ASP A 101 -11.94 -4.49 -2.85
CA ASP A 101 -12.69 -4.23 -4.08
C ASP A 101 -12.50 -5.34 -5.10
N HIS A 102 -11.33 -6.01 -5.07
CA HIS A 102 -11.01 -7.10 -6.00
C HIS A 102 -10.24 -8.22 -5.29
N PHE A 103 -10.75 -9.44 -5.43
CA PHE A 103 -10.07 -10.66 -5.01
C PHE A 103 -9.44 -11.34 -6.23
N LEU A 104 -8.12 -11.26 -6.35
CA LEU A 104 -7.39 -11.76 -7.52
C LEU A 104 -7.25 -13.28 -7.48
N ALA A 105 -7.70 -13.96 -8.53
CA ALA A 105 -7.51 -15.39 -8.72
C ALA A 105 -6.12 -15.72 -9.30
N ASP A 106 -5.65 -16.95 -9.11
CA ASP A 106 -4.41 -17.41 -9.73
C ASP A 106 -4.50 -17.37 -11.26
N GLY A 107 -3.50 -16.78 -11.92
CA GLY A 107 -3.48 -16.57 -13.38
C GLY A 107 -4.42 -15.49 -13.92
N GLU A 108 -5.08 -14.73 -13.04
CA GLU A 108 -5.70 -13.46 -13.40
C GLU A 108 -4.58 -12.41 -13.53
N ILE A 109 -4.60 -11.62 -14.63
CA ILE A 109 -3.61 -10.63 -15.13
C ILE A 109 -2.25 -11.13 -15.66
#